data_AF-A0A3D1BJ99-F1
#
_entry.id   AF-A0A3D1BJ99-F1
#
_cell.length_a   1.000
_cell.length_b   1.000
_cell.length_c   1.000
_cell.angle_alpha   90.00
_cell.angle_beta   90.00
_cell.angle_gamma   90.00
#
_symmetry.space_group_name_H-M   'P 1'
#
loop_
_entity.id
_entity.type
_entity.pdbx_description
1 polymer ?
#
loop_
_entity_poly.entity_id
_entity_poly.type
_entity_poly.pdbx_seq_one_letter_code
_entity_poly.pdbx_strand_id
1 'polypeptide(L)'
;MEIPDSQSEKHVTISISMIVKDEEEMLGRALESVKEADEIVIADTGSADNTIEIAKKYTDKIYTEYVWKKHFAEARNFSKNKCTKDWILVIDADEQLDSSFKEVRAVIKKADKLNKDFVYFKVKAKKKKTLSSDNIRAFRNIPEIEWKGAAHNYLVHKTRGKNKETSYYSSLRLGFYYSPTHAKYPKRTLDILEDAVAKDPNLIREKFYLAREHAYFKDYTKAIYWFDEYLKNSHFRGEIAEAYLQKARCLWLLRKGEEARISCMYAIMTNPDFKEALIFMAEMNFEPRKSKWLKYSQLAKNENVLFVRTTEEKGKDYYDKLFETNRDMSRYKEIYEKITELVEDKSVLDIGCGLAELSKYIEDYEGFDFSKKAVEIANNKNVRLGNVYDIENYVEKDVYICTEVLEHVEDLRLIKNIPQKSRFIFSVPSFADVSHLRVYDRNAIKKLPLKIKKIYRFNWTGKKWSSKYKSTSNYILLVDSYTL
;
A
#
# COMPACT_ATOMS: atom_id res chain seq x y z
N MET A 1 67.26 4.32 8.98
CA MET A 1 66.02 3.67 9.45
C MET A 1 64.89 4.32 8.68
N GLU A 2 64.49 3.72 7.56
CA GLU A 2 63.29 4.11 6.84
C GLU A 2 62.08 3.65 7.66
N ILE A 3 61.19 4.58 7.95
CA ILE A 3 59.89 4.31 8.54
C ILE A 3 59.02 3.77 7.39
N PRO A 4 58.46 2.54 7.47
CA PRO A 4 57.64 2.02 6.39
C PRO A 4 56.31 2.79 6.36
N ASP A 5 56.12 3.55 5.28
CA ASP A 5 54.91 4.29 4.98
C ASP A 5 53.86 3.38 4.32
N SER A 6 52.62 3.53 4.76
CA SER A 6 51.36 2.98 4.22
C SER A 6 51.17 1.45 4.23
N GLN A 7 50.39 0.96 5.20
CA GLN A 7 49.50 -0.17 4.95
C GLN A 7 48.53 0.27 3.84
N SER A 8 48.68 -0.26 2.63
CA SER A 8 47.73 -0.04 1.53
C SER A 8 46.34 -0.43 2.03
N GLU A 9 45.43 0.55 2.17
CA GLU A 9 44.07 0.28 2.63
C GLU A 9 43.42 -0.79 1.74
N LYS A 10 42.97 -1.91 2.31
CA LYS A 10 42.32 -3.01 1.57
C LYS A 10 41.20 -2.44 0.68
N HIS A 11 41.33 -2.63 -0.63
CA HIS A 11 40.29 -2.24 -1.58
C HIS A 11 39.11 -3.21 -1.43
N VAL A 12 38.00 -2.74 -0.84
CA VAL A 12 36.79 -3.55 -0.67
C VAL A 12 36.07 -3.67 -2.01
N THR A 13 35.84 -4.91 -2.44
CA THR A 13 35.18 -5.22 -3.71
C THR A 13 33.72 -5.61 -3.54
N ILE A 14 32.87 -5.25 -4.51
CA ILE A 14 31.41 -5.40 -4.43
C ILE A 14 30.87 -6.11 -5.69
N SER A 15 30.15 -7.20 -5.48
CA SER A 15 29.32 -7.87 -6.50
C SER A 15 27.89 -7.33 -6.46
N ILE A 16 27.29 -7.12 -7.61
CA ILE A 16 25.83 -7.05 -7.74
C ILE A 16 25.30 -8.47 -7.87
N SER A 17 24.26 -8.80 -7.12
CA SER A 17 23.55 -10.08 -7.23
C SER A 17 22.09 -9.82 -7.53
N MET A 18 21.63 -10.29 -8.69
CA MET A 18 20.28 -10.04 -9.21
C MET A 18 19.63 -11.34 -9.69
N ILE A 19 18.33 -11.48 -9.44
CA ILE A 19 17.48 -12.47 -10.10
C ILE A 19 16.52 -11.72 -11.03
N VAL A 20 16.31 -12.22 -12.24
CA VAL A 20 15.47 -11.54 -13.24
C VAL A 20 14.49 -12.51 -13.92
N LYS A 21 13.37 -11.96 -14.38
CA LYS A 21 12.41 -12.62 -15.26
C LYS A 21 11.49 -11.61 -15.95
N ASP A 22 11.58 -11.50 -17.26
CA ASP A 22 10.68 -10.68 -18.09
C ASP A 22 10.60 -9.20 -17.63
N GLU A 23 11.75 -8.53 -17.57
CA GLU A 23 11.91 -7.15 -17.07
C GLU A 23 12.60 -6.24 -18.10
N GLU A 24 12.38 -6.46 -19.41
CA GLU A 24 13.02 -5.65 -20.47
C GLU A 24 12.77 -4.13 -20.35
N GLU A 25 11.63 -3.73 -19.77
CA GLU A 25 11.27 -2.32 -19.56
C GLU A 25 12.06 -1.64 -18.43
N MET A 26 12.54 -2.41 -17.44
CA MET A 26 13.09 -1.87 -16.20
C MET A 26 14.58 -2.18 -16.03
N LEU A 27 15.03 -3.36 -16.47
CA LEU A 27 16.36 -3.89 -16.21
C LEU A 27 17.49 -2.94 -16.62
N GLY A 28 17.38 -2.30 -17.79
CA GLY A 28 18.40 -1.38 -18.28
C GLY A 28 18.66 -0.23 -17.30
N ARG A 29 17.60 0.34 -16.70
CA ARG A 29 17.73 1.41 -15.70
C ARG A 29 18.40 0.92 -14.42
N ALA A 30 18.05 -0.28 -13.96
CA ALA A 30 18.63 -0.88 -12.78
C ALA A 30 20.14 -1.09 -12.97
N LEU A 31 20.54 -1.74 -14.06
CA LEU A 31 21.93 -2.04 -14.39
C LEU A 31 22.77 -0.77 -14.61
N GLU A 32 22.22 0.23 -15.30
CA GLU A 32 22.90 1.51 -15.48
C GLU A 32 23.26 2.17 -14.14
N SER A 33 22.39 2.06 -13.13
CA SER A 33 22.63 2.64 -11.80
C SER A 33 23.72 1.94 -10.97
N VAL A 34 24.14 0.75 -11.38
CA VAL A 34 25.15 -0.07 -10.68
C VAL A 34 26.31 -0.51 -11.57
N LYS A 35 26.44 0.05 -12.77
CA LYS A 35 27.45 -0.33 -13.77
C LYS A 35 28.91 -0.16 -13.31
N GLU A 36 29.14 0.66 -12.29
CA GLU A 36 30.47 0.91 -11.68
C GLU A 36 30.86 -0.16 -10.64
N ALA A 37 30.05 -1.20 -10.45
CA ALA A 37 30.36 -2.32 -9.57
C ALA A 37 31.55 -3.14 -10.09
N ASP A 38 32.26 -3.81 -9.17
CA ASP A 38 33.43 -4.62 -9.52
C ASP A 38 33.03 -5.95 -10.19
N GLU A 39 31.76 -6.34 -10.07
CA GLU A 39 31.17 -7.52 -10.67
C GLU A 39 29.64 -7.37 -10.71
N ILE A 40 29.00 -7.82 -11.80
CA ILE A 40 27.55 -7.93 -11.89
C ILE A 40 27.20 -9.37 -12.23
N VAL A 41 26.45 -10.03 -11.34
CA VAL A 41 25.94 -11.39 -11.50
C VAL A 41 24.43 -11.35 -11.64
N ILE A 42 23.94 -11.99 -12.72
CA ILE A 42 22.51 -12.08 -13.00
C ILE A 42 22.15 -13.56 -13.14
N ALA A 43 21.18 -14.00 -12.33
CA ALA A 43 20.52 -15.28 -12.53
C ALA A 43 19.16 -15.03 -13.20
N ASP A 44 19.06 -15.38 -14.47
CA ASP A 44 17.80 -15.38 -15.20
C ASP A 44 16.99 -16.61 -14.82
N THR A 45 15.71 -16.41 -14.50
CA THR A 45 14.80 -17.47 -14.05
C THR A 45 13.82 -17.91 -15.13
N GLY A 46 14.19 -17.71 -16.40
CA GLY A 46 13.45 -18.09 -17.59
C GLY A 46 12.71 -16.90 -18.23
N SER A 47 13.44 -15.85 -18.60
CA SER A 47 12.89 -14.75 -19.40
C SER A 47 12.61 -15.18 -20.84
N ALA A 48 11.52 -14.67 -21.41
CA ALA A 48 11.12 -14.87 -22.80
C ALA A 48 11.14 -13.58 -23.64
N ASP A 49 11.43 -12.44 -23.00
CA ASP A 49 11.57 -11.11 -23.61
C ASP A 49 13.05 -10.73 -23.84
N ASN A 50 13.34 -9.46 -24.14
CA ASN A 50 14.71 -8.99 -24.38
C ASN A 50 15.57 -8.80 -23.12
N THR A 51 15.13 -9.28 -21.95
CA THR A 51 15.86 -9.14 -20.67
C THR A 51 17.31 -9.60 -20.77
N ILE A 52 17.56 -10.78 -21.38
CA ILE A 52 18.91 -11.34 -21.51
C ILE A 52 19.78 -10.48 -22.43
N GLU A 53 19.25 -10.01 -23.56
CA GLU A 53 19.99 -9.16 -24.50
C GLU A 53 20.34 -7.79 -23.90
N ILE A 54 19.49 -7.27 -23.02
CA ILE A 54 19.79 -6.06 -22.24
C ILE A 54 20.92 -6.36 -21.24
N ALA A 55 20.84 -7.45 -20.49
CA ALA A 55 21.84 -7.84 -19.49
C ALA A 55 23.24 -8.00 -20.10
N LYS A 56 23.35 -8.59 -21.29
CA LYS A 56 24.63 -8.82 -22.01
C LYS A 56 25.43 -7.55 -22.29
N LYS A 57 24.77 -6.38 -22.31
CA LYS A 57 25.45 -5.08 -22.47
C LYS A 57 26.24 -4.65 -21.23
N TYR A 58 25.98 -5.27 -20.08
CA TYR A 58 26.52 -4.88 -18.79
C TYR A 58 27.43 -5.94 -18.16
N THR A 59 27.24 -7.22 -18.48
CA THR A 59 28.03 -8.32 -17.91
C THR A 59 27.96 -9.59 -18.75
N ASP A 60 29.04 -10.36 -18.74
CA ASP A 60 29.07 -11.72 -19.29
C ASP A 60 28.63 -12.79 -18.26
N LYS A 61 28.43 -12.41 -16.98
CA LYS A 61 28.05 -13.33 -15.89
C LYS A 61 26.54 -13.48 -15.76
N ILE A 62 25.92 -13.98 -16.83
CA ILE A 62 24.48 -14.23 -16.91
C ILE A 62 24.26 -15.75 -16.87
N TYR A 63 23.56 -16.21 -15.85
CA TYR A 63 23.29 -17.63 -15.60
C TYR A 63 21.83 -17.93 -15.93
N THR A 64 21.60 -18.76 -16.95
CA THR A 64 20.26 -19.13 -17.45
C THR A 64 19.92 -20.58 -17.10
N GLU A 65 20.83 -21.33 -16.49
CA GLU A 65 20.63 -22.73 -16.11
C GLU A 65 19.73 -22.90 -14.87
N TYR A 66 19.39 -21.82 -14.17
CA TYR A 66 18.52 -21.88 -13.00
C TYR A 66 17.05 -22.01 -13.41
N VAL A 67 16.46 -23.17 -13.12
CA VAL A 67 15.03 -23.40 -13.31
C VAL A 67 14.24 -22.81 -12.13
N TRP A 68 13.24 -21.97 -12.42
CA TRP A 68 12.37 -21.39 -11.40
C TRP A 68 11.56 -22.46 -10.65
N LYS A 69 11.82 -22.61 -9.34
CA LYS A 69 11.18 -23.59 -8.45
C LYS A 69 10.10 -23.02 -7.54
N LYS A 70 9.51 -21.87 -7.87
CA LYS A 70 8.59 -21.14 -6.98
C LYS A 70 9.22 -20.77 -5.63
N HIS A 71 10.53 -20.51 -5.59
CA HIS A 71 11.24 -20.19 -4.35
C HIS A 71 12.27 -19.09 -4.56
N PHE A 72 11.96 -17.86 -4.15
CA PHE A 72 12.80 -16.69 -4.36
C PHE A 72 14.15 -16.79 -3.65
N ALA A 73 14.18 -17.30 -2.41
CA ALA A 73 15.46 -17.46 -1.71
C ALA A 73 16.39 -18.50 -2.37
N GLU A 74 15.85 -19.52 -3.06
CA GLU A 74 16.71 -20.47 -3.78
C GLU A 74 17.38 -19.78 -4.97
N ALA A 75 16.61 -18.98 -5.73
CA ALA A 75 17.14 -18.21 -6.85
C ALA A 75 18.18 -17.18 -6.39
N ARG A 76 17.92 -16.48 -5.27
CA ARG A 76 18.88 -15.51 -4.72
C ARG A 76 20.13 -16.18 -4.18
N ASN A 77 20.03 -17.35 -3.55
CA ASN A 77 21.20 -18.11 -3.12
C ASN A 77 22.01 -18.63 -4.31
N PHE A 78 21.34 -19.08 -5.38
CA PHE A 78 22.01 -19.46 -6.62
C PHE A 78 22.83 -18.29 -7.20
N SER A 79 22.21 -17.10 -7.34
CA SER A 79 22.92 -15.90 -7.79
C SER A 79 24.07 -15.51 -6.85
N LYS A 80 23.81 -15.48 -5.52
CA LYS A 80 24.83 -15.20 -4.50
C LYS A 80 26.05 -16.11 -4.63
N ASN A 81 25.86 -17.40 -4.87
CA ASN A 81 26.95 -18.37 -4.93
C ASN A 81 27.85 -18.20 -6.16
N LYS A 82 27.43 -17.41 -7.15
CA LYS A 82 28.26 -17.05 -8.31
C LYS A 82 29.04 -15.74 -8.09
N CYS A 83 28.76 -15.00 -7.02
CA CYS A 83 29.46 -13.75 -6.67
C CYS A 83 30.82 -14.06 -6.03
N THR A 84 31.88 -13.36 -6.46
CA THR A 84 33.26 -13.62 -6.01
C THR A 84 33.90 -12.45 -5.25
N LYS A 85 33.19 -11.34 -5.03
CA LYS A 85 33.73 -10.16 -4.34
C LYS A 85 33.45 -10.19 -2.85
N ASP A 86 34.13 -9.34 -2.07
CA ASP A 86 34.05 -9.32 -0.59
C ASP A 86 32.63 -9.05 -0.07
N TRP A 87 31.88 -8.20 -0.78
CA TRP A 87 30.52 -7.79 -0.42
C TRP A 87 29.57 -8.01 -1.59
N ILE A 88 28.30 -8.26 -1.26
CA ILE A 88 27.21 -8.37 -2.24
C ILE A 88 26.23 -7.23 -2.00
N LEU A 89 25.89 -6.50 -3.06
CA LEU A 89 24.77 -5.58 -3.14
C LEU A 89 23.64 -6.24 -3.95
N VAL A 90 22.43 -6.27 -3.39
CA VAL A 90 21.24 -6.80 -4.04
C VAL A 90 20.37 -5.65 -4.50
N ILE A 91 20.04 -5.70 -5.79
CA ILE A 91 19.13 -4.77 -6.46
C ILE A 91 18.21 -5.60 -7.36
N ASP A 92 16.91 -5.34 -7.29
CA ASP A 92 15.94 -5.99 -8.16
C ASP A 92 15.81 -5.23 -9.49
N ALA A 93 15.28 -5.88 -10.54
CA ALA A 93 15.20 -5.27 -11.87
C ALA A 93 14.27 -4.05 -11.93
N ASP A 94 13.29 -3.96 -11.03
CA ASP A 94 12.38 -2.83 -10.87
C ASP A 94 12.87 -1.79 -9.84
N GLU A 95 14.14 -1.88 -9.44
CA GLU A 95 14.81 -0.96 -8.54
C GLU A 95 15.89 -0.13 -9.24
N GLN A 96 16.21 1.04 -8.69
CA GLN A 96 17.29 1.90 -9.16
C GLN A 96 18.04 2.46 -7.95
N LEU A 97 19.37 2.40 -7.99
CA LEU A 97 20.19 3.07 -7.00
C LEU A 97 20.09 4.60 -7.19
N ASP A 98 19.58 5.31 -6.17
CA ASP A 98 19.47 6.78 -6.20
C ASP A 98 20.76 7.44 -5.72
N SER A 99 21.50 6.77 -4.85
CA SER A 99 22.85 7.17 -4.45
C SER A 99 23.88 6.82 -5.53
N SER A 100 24.98 7.56 -5.61
CA SER A 100 26.09 7.20 -6.50
C SER A 100 26.79 5.91 -6.03
N PHE A 101 27.38 5.16 -6.95
CA PHE A 101 28.13 3.96 -6.59
C PHE A 101 29.38 4.29 -5.74
N LYS A 102 29.96 5.47 -5.92
CA LYS A 102 31.03 6.01 -5.05
C LYS A 102 30.58 6.12 -3.58
N GLU A 103 29.38 6.61 -3.32
CA GLU A 103 28.82 6.67 -1.96
C GLU A 103 28.58 5.27 -1.38
N VAL A 104 28.08 4.34 -2.20
CA VAL A 104 27.92 2.92 -1.80
C VAL A 104 29.26 2.34 -1.36
N ARG A 105 30.31 2.51 -2.16
CA ARG A 105 31.66 2.02 -1.85
C ARG A 105 32.21 2.62 -0.55
N ALA A 106 31.99 3.91 -0.32
CA ALA A 106 32.41 4.58 0.92
C ALA A 106 31.70 4.02 2.17
N VAL A 107 30.37 3.79 2.07
CA VAL A 107 29.58 3.21 3.17
C VAL A 107 29.98 1.76 3.44
N ILE A 108 30.15 0.95 2.39
CA ILE A 108 30.58 -0.45 2.54
C ILE A 108 31.98 -0.52 3.15
N LYS A 109 32.93 0.31 2.71
CA LYS A 109 34.27 0.39 3.33
C LYS A 109 34.19 0.74 4.82
N LYS A 110 33.29 1.66 5.21
CA LYS A 110 33.06 2.00 6.61
C LYS A 110 32.44 0.85 7.40
N ALA A 111 31.44 0.18 6.84
CA ALA A 111 30.81 -1.00 7.45
C ALA A 111 31.82 -2.15 7.63
N ASP A 112 32.71 -2.34 6.64
CA ASP A 112 33.78 -3.32 6.67
C ASP A 112 34.78 -3.05 7.80
N LYS A 113 35.27 -1.79 7.92
CA LYS A 113 36.13 -1.34 9.03
C LYS A 113 35.48 -1.52 10.41
N LEU A 114 34.15 -1.42 10.50
CA LEU A 114 33.38 -1.59 11.72
C LEU A 114 32.97 -3.06 11.97
N ASN A 115 33.51 -4.01 11.19
CA ASN A 115 33.20 -5.43 11.25
C ASN A 115 31.69 -5.74 11.21
N LYS A 116 30.96 -5.01 10.37
CA LYS A 116 29.52 -5.22 10.14
C LYS A 116 29.31 -6.27 9.06
N ASP A 117 28.20 -6.98 9.14
CA ASP A 117 27.80 -8.03 8.21
C ASP A 117 26.74 -7.55 7.23
N PHE A 118 25.92 -6.56 7.64
CA PHE A 118 24.78 -6.05 6.88
C PHE A 118 24.80 -4.52 6.77
N VAL A 119 24.38 -4.00 5.62
CA VAL A 119 24.15 -2.57 5.39
C VAL A 119 22.70 -2.33 4.97
N TYR A 120 22.02 -1.46 5.71
CA TYR A 120 20.66 -1.04 5.46
C TYR A 120 20.62 0.20 4.57
N PHE A 121 19.72 0.18 3.60
CA PHE A 121 19.44 1.27 2.66
C PHE A 121 17.99 1.71 2.84
N LYS A 122 17.74 3.00 2.61
CA LYS A 122 16.40 3.57 2.55
C LYS A 122 15.78 3.29 1.19
N VAL A 123 14.81 2.39 1.15
CA VAL A 123 14.07 2.04 -0.07
C VAL A 123 12.81 2.89 -0.14
N LYS A 124 12.64 3.66 -1.22
CA LYS A 124 11.50 4.57 -1.42
C LYS A 124 10.74 4.20 -2.70
N ALA A 125 9.43 4.04 -2.58
CA ALA A 125 8.57 3.87 -3.76
C ALA A 125 8.48 5.19 -4.54
N LYS A 126 8.89 5.22 -5.81
CA LYS A 126 8.95 6.46 -6.61
C LYS A 126 7.57 7.07 -6.88
N LYS A 127 6.50 6.26 -6.90
CA LYS A 127 5.10 6.71 -7.08
C LYS A 127 4.37 7.08 -5.78
N LYS A 128 4.86 6.70 -4.60
CA LYS A 128 4.21 7.00 -3.30
C LYS A 128 5.16 7.86 -2.46
N LYS A 129 4.79 9.13 -2.23
CA LYS A 129 5.66 10.13 -1.56
C LYS A 129 6.08 9.75 -0.13
N THR A 130 5.37 8.83 0.53
CA THR A 130 5.41 8.65 2.00
C THR A 130 5.92 7.29 2.51
N LEU A 131 6.25 6.32 1.65
CA LEU A 131 6.75 5.00 2.10
C LEU A 131 8.25 4.88 1.85
N SER A 132 9.04 5.05 2.92
CA SER A 132 10.45 4.65 2.96
C SER A 132 10.64 3.57 4.03
N SER A 133 11.35 2.50 3.70
CA SER A 133 11.72 1.43 4.64
C SER A 133 13.22 1.19 4.63
N ASP A 134 13.79 0.87 5.79
CA ASP A 134 15.19 0.46 5.90
C ASP A 134 15.28 -1.04 5.62
N ASN A 135 15.92 -1.41 4.52
CA ASN A 135 16.10 -2.81 4.12
C ASN A 135 17.57 -3.15 4.00
N ILE A 136 17.95 -4.38 4.37
CA ILE A 136 19.28 -4.90 4.08
C ILE A 136 19.42 -5.00 2.56
N ARG A 137 20.36 -4.24 2.00
CA ARG A 137 20.66 -4.29 0.56
C ARG A 137 22.09 -4.72 0.28
N ALA A 138 23.03 -4.48 1.20
CA ALA A 138 24.37 -5.04 1.08
C ALA A 138 24.74 -5.94 2.27
N PHE A 139 25.53 -6.98 2.02
CA PHE A 139 26.00 -7.92 3.04
C PHE A 139 27.33 -8.56 2.67
N ARG A 140 28.07 -9.05 3.67
CA ARG A 140 29.33 -9.77 3.44
C ARG A 140 29.12 -11.04 2.61
N ASN A 141 30.00 -11.28 1.65
CA ASN A 141 29.96 -12.51 0.86
C ASN A 141 30.63 -13.68 1.61
N ILE A 142 29.91 -14.24 2.57
CA ILE A 142 30.37 -15.37 3.38
C ILE A 142 29.33 -16.51 3.38
N PRO A 143 29.72 -17.78 3.64
CA PRO A 143 28.81 -18.93 3.66
C PRO A 143 27.77 -18.92 4.79
N GLU A 144 28.03 -18.17 5.87
CA GLU A 144 27.16 -18.05 7.03
C GLU A 144 25.94 -17.18 6.76
N ILE A 145 25.97 -16.39 5.69
CA ILE A 145 24.87 -15.53 5.26
C ILE A 145 24.13 -16.19 4.09
N GLU A 146 22.84 -16.43 4.26
CA GLU A 146 21.99 -17.04 3.23
C GLU A 146 20.59 -16.40 3.20
N TRP A 147 19.93 -16.50 2.06
CA TRP A 147 18.52 -16.17 1.92
C TRP A 147 17.65 -17.35 2.39
N LYS A 148 16.56 -17.04 3.10
CA LYS A 148 15.49 -17.96 3.46
C LYS A 148 14.14 -17.42 3.04
N GLY A 149 13.15 -18.30 2.90
CA GLY A 149 11.76 -17.97 2.60
C GLY A 149 11.40 -18.02 1.12
N ALA A 150 10.27 -18.66 0.82
CA ALA A 150 9.85 -18.92 -0.55
C ALA A 150 9.36 -17.66 -1.29
N ALA A 151 8.62 -16.78 -0.60
CA ALA A 151 8.11 -15.51 -1.13
C ALA A 151 8.69 -14.28 -0.42
N HIS A 152 8.31 -14.07 0.84
CA HIS A 152 8.80 -12.98 1.68
C HIS A 152 10.20 -13.27 2.23
N ASN A 153 11.14 -13.42 1.29
CA ASN A 153 12.47 -13.92 1.55
C ASN A 153 13.31 -12.91 2.33
N TYR A 154 14.26 -13.41 3.12
CA TYR A 154 15.05 -12.62 4.05
C TYR A 154 16.44 -13.24 4.24
N LEU A 155 17.44 -12.39 4.44
CA LEU A 155 18.77 -12.86 4.81
C LEU A 155 18.78 -13.41 6.23
N VAL A 156 19.65 -14.35 6.54
CA VAL A 156 19.97 -14.78 7.90
C VAL A 156 21.48 -14.93 8.04
N HIS A 157 22.00 -14.64 9.24
CA HIS A 157 23.34 -15.06 9.64
C HIS A 157 23.19 -16.29 10.53
N LYS A 158 23.80 -17.43 10.17
CA LYS A 158 23.59 -18.74 10.84
C LYS A 158 23.91 -18.73 12.33
N THR A 159 24.91 -17.96 12.76
CA THR A 159 25.41 -17.95 14.14
C THR A 159 25.19 -16.63 14.91
N ARG A 160 25.39 -15.47 14.28
CA ARG A 160 25.39 -14.16 14.98
C ARG A 160 24.03 -13.47 15.06
N GLY A 161 23.03 -13.93 14.30
CA GLY A 161 21.74 -13.24 14.18
C GLY A 161 21.85 -11.84 13.55
N LYS A 162 20.72 -11.11 13.52
CA LYS A 162 20.66 -9.71 13.06
C LYS A 162 20.46 -8.79 14.24
N ASN A 163 21.45 -7.94 14.53
CA ASN A 163 21.38 -6.97 15.61
C ASN A 163 22.21 -5.72 15.28
N LYS A 164 22.25 -4.73 16.19
CA LYS A 164 23.02 -3.48 16.01
C LYS A 164 24.53 -3.71 15.89
N GLU A 165 25.04 -4.82 16.43
CA GLU A 165 26.46 -5.17 16.34
C GLU A 165 26.81 -5.66 14.94
N THR A 166 25.92 -6.40 14.28
CA THR A 166 26.13 -6.90 12.91
C THR A 166 25.62 -5.97 11.81
N SER A 167 24.85 -4.93 12.14
CA SER A 167 24.17 -4.07 11.16
C SER A 167 24.69 -2.63 11.12
N TYR A 168 24.84 -2.09 9.92
CA TYR A 168 25.13 -0.67 9.65
C TYR A 168 23.92 0.00 8.98
N TYR A 169 23.37 1.05 9.60
CA TYR A 169 22.28 1.83 9.02
C TYR A 169 22.84 3.03 8.26
N SER A 170 22.59 3.08 6.95
CA SER A 170 23.12 4.13 6.09
C SER A 170 22.05 5.14 5.66
N SER A 171 22.48 6.25 5.08
CA SER A 171 21.61 7.22 4.41
C SER A 171 21.38 6.91 2.93
N LEU A 172 21.97 5.81 2.41
CA LEU A 172 21.89 5.43 1.00
C LEU A 172 20.46 5.16 0.58
N ARG A 173 20.13 5.48 -0.67
CA ARG A 173 18.77 5.43 -1.17
C ARG A 173 18.66 4.55 -2.40
N LEU A 174 17.53 3.84 -2.45
CA LEU A 174 17.12 3.05 -3.59
C LEU A 174 15.68 3.42 -3.94
N GLY A 175 15.43 3.68 -5.22
CA GLY A 175 14.12 3.93 -5.78
C GLY A 175 13.47 2.63 -6.26
N PHE A 176 12.26 2.34 -5.81
CA PHE A 176 11.46 1.21 -6.29
C PHE A 176 10.39 1.70 -7.28
N TYR A 177 10.32 1.04 -8.44
CA TYR A 177 9.33 1.26 -9.50
C TYR A 177 8.34 0.09 -9.55
N TYR A 178 7.09 0.36 -9.90
CA TYR A 178 6.12 -0.70 -10.06
C TYR A 178 6.28 -1.35 -11.44
N SER A 179 6.83 -2.56 -11.50
CA SER A 179 6.88 -3.35 -12.74
C SER A 179 5.47 -3.75 -13.19
N PRO A 180 5.08 -3.50 -14.46
CA PRO A 180 3.82 -3.99 -15.02
C PRO A 180 3.67 -5.52 -14.93
N THR A 181 4.77 -6.26 -14.85
CA THR A 181 4.78 -7.72 -14.74
C THR A 181 4.08 -8.22 -13.48
N HIS A 182 4.09 -7.44 -12.38
CA HIS A 182 3.35 -7.77 -11.16
C HIS A 182 1.83 -7.85 -11.37
N ALA A 183 1.28 -7.15 -12.35
CA ALA A 183 -0.15 -7.18 -12.67
C ALA A 183 -0.57 -8.41 -13.48
N LYS A 184 0.37 -9.09 -14.15
CA LYS A 184 0.08 -10.25 -15.03
C LYS A 184 -0.31 -11.51 -14.24
N TYR A 185 0.22 -11.67 -13.01
CA TYR A 185 -0.01 -12.85 -12.17
C TYR A 185 -0.32 -12.47 -10.72
N PRO A 186 -1.52 -11.95 -10.44
CA PRO A 186 -1.84 -11.40 -9.11
C PRO A 186 -1.76 -12.43 -7.99
N LYS A 187 -1.98 -13.73 -8.27
CA LYS A 187 -1.92 -14.83 -7.28
C LYS A 187 -0.54 -15.47 -7.11
N ARG A 188 0.50 -14.97 -7.79
CA ARG A 188 1.83 -15.58 -7.78
C ARG A 188 2.36 -15.85 -6.36
N THR A 189 2.23 -14.87 -5.45
CA THR A 189 2.70 -14.99 -4.07
C THR A 189 1.92 -16.05 -3.30
N LEU A 190 0.59 -16.06 -3.45
CA LEU A 190 -0.27 -17.09 -2.86
C LEU A 190 0.13 -18.49 -3.34
N ASP A 191 0.27 -18.69 -4.65
CA ASP A 191 0.63 -20.00 -5.23
C ASP A 191 2.00 -20.50 -4.75
N ILE A 192 2.96 -19.59 -4.56
CA ILE A 192 4.28 -19.90 -4.00
C ILE A 192 4.17 -20.36 -2.55
N LEU A 193 3.40 -19.64 -1.74
CA LEU A 193 3.24 -19.93 -0.31
C LEU A 193 2.44 -21.20 -0.07
N GLU A 194 1.39 -21.45 -0.85
CA GLU A 194 0.63 -22.71 -0.80
C GLU A 194 1.53 -23.91 -1.12
N ASP A 195 2.33 -23.82 -2.19
CA ASP A 195 3.29 -24.88 -2.57
C ASP A 195 4.37 -25.10 -1.48
N ALA A 196 4.92 -24.02 -0.91
CA ALA A 196 5.94 -24.11 0.14
C ALA A 196 5.39 -24.78 1.41
N VAL A 197 4.23 -24.34 1.92
CA VAL A 197 3.63 -24.88 3.15
C VAL A 197 3.12 -26.31 2.94
N ALA A 198 2.67 -26.66 1.73
CA ALA A 198 2.30 -28.04 1.39
C ALA A 198 3.50 -29.00 1.43
N LYS A 199 4.68 -28.53 1.00
CA LYS A 199 5.94 -29.32 1.03
C LYS A 199 6.54 -29.43 2.42
N ASP A 200 6.51 -28.34 3.19
CA ASP A 200 7.00 -28.32 4.57
C ASP A 200 6.02 -27.57 5.49
N PRO A 201 5.14 -28.29 6.20
CA PRO A 201 4.20 -27.72 7.17
C PRO A 201 4.86 -27.08 8.39
N ASN A 202 6.18 -27.20 8.59
CA ASN A 202 6.89 -26.57 9.70
C ASN A 202 7.40 -25.16 9.38
N LEU A 203 7.13 -24.66 8.18
CA LEU A 203 7.44 -23.29 7.76
C LEU A 203 6.50 -22.27 8.44
N ILE A 204 6.77 -21.98 9.72
CA ILE A 204 5.93 -21.14 10.58
C ILE A 204 5.75 -19.75 9.96
N ARG A 205 6.83 -19.10 9.49
CA ARG A 205 6.75 -17.73 8.97
C ARG A 205 5.96 -17.67 7.67
N GLU A 206 6.07 -18.68 6.81
CA GLU A 206 5.33 -18.80 5.56
C GLU A 206 3.83 -18.91 5.81
N LYS A 207 3.40 -19.62 6.86
CA LYS A 207 1.98 -19.67 7.27
C LYS A 207 1.41 -18.28 7.60
N PHE A 208 2.19 -17.42 8.25
CA PHE A 208 1.76 -16.04 8.53
C PHE A 208 1.50 -15.25 7.24
N TYR A 209 2.41 -15.31 6.27
CA TYR A 209 2.21 -14.62 4.99
C TYR A 209 1.13 -15.29 4.13
N LEU A 210 0.98 -16.61 4.19
CA LEU A 210 -0.09 -17.35 3.52
C LEU A 210 -1.47 -16.90 4.03
N ALA A 211 -1.62 -16.76 5.35
CA ALA A 211 -2.82 -16.22 5.97
C ALA A 211 -3.15 -14.80 5.46
N ARG A 212 -2.12 -13.94 5.32
CA ARG A 212 -2.27 -12.57 4.80
C ARG A 212 -2.69 -12.55 3.34
N GLU A 213 -2.13 -13.42 2.50
CA GLU A 213 -2.54 -13.52 1.09
C GLU A 213 -4.01 -13.98 0.97
N HIS A 214 -4.43 -14.99 1.76
CA HIS A 214 -5.85 -15.37 1.80
C HIS A 214 -6.75 -14.21 2.25
N ALA A 215 -6.35 -13.44 3.26
CA ALA A 215 -7.10 -12.26 3.71
C ALA A 215 -7.18 -11.18 2.61
N TYR A 216 -6.09 -10.94 1.87
CA TYR A 216 -6.04 -10.03 0.74
C TYR A 216 -7.01 -10.44 -0.38
N PHE A 217 -7.06 -11.74 -0.69
CA PHE A 217 -8.03 -12.31 -1.64
C PHE A 217 -9.42 -12.56 -1.04
N LYS A 218 -9.67 -12.08 0.18
CA LYS A 218 -10.96 -12.14 0.89
C LYS A 218 -11.46 -13.55 1.21
N ASP A 219 -10.58 -14.55 1.19
CA ASP A 219 -10.84 -15.87 1.74
C ASP A 219 -10.58 -15.83 3.25
N TYR A 220 -11.49 -15.16 3.97
CA TYR A 220 -11.34 -14.91 5.40
C TYR A 220 -11.33 -16.21 6.22
N THR A 221 -12.03 -17.25 5.76
CA THR A 221 -12.07 -18.55 6.44
C THR A 221 -10.68 -19.22 6.41
N LYS A 222 -10.04 -19.30 5.23
CA LYS A 222 -8.67 -19.84 5.15
C LYS A 222 -7.66 -18.94 5.83
N ALA A 223 -7.82 -17.63 5.74
CA ALA A 223 -6.95 -16.68 6.44
C ALA A 223 -6.95 -16.94 7.95
N ILE A 224 -8.12 -17.10 8.57
CA ILE A 224 -8.26 -17.42 9.99
C ILE A 224 -7.58 -18.76 10.32
N TYR A 225 -7.83 -19.81 9.53
CA TYR A 225 -7.18 -21.11 9.71
C TYR A 225 -5.65 -20.99 9.73
N TRP A 226 -5.06 -20.29 8.75
CA TRP A 226 -3.61 -20.15 8.68
C TRP A 226 -3.04 -19.23 9.76
N PHE A 227 -3.77 -18.20 10.19
CA PHE A 227 -3.38 -17.42 11.37
C PHE A 227 -3.35 -18.30 12.62
N ASP A 228 -4.34 -19.18 12.80
CA ASP A 228 -4.37 -20.12 13.92
C ASP A 228 -3.21 -21.12 13.88
N GLU A 229 -2.91 -21.66 12.70
CA GLU A 229 -1.75 -22.53 12.50
C GLU A 229 -0.42 -21.83 12.79
N TYR A 230 -0.28 -20.57 12.40
CA TYR A 230 0.88 -19.74 12.71
C TYR A 230 1.01 -19.50 14.22
N LEU A 231 -0.08 -19.10 14.88
CA LEU A 231 -0.10 -18.70 16.29
C LEU A 231 0.24 -19.84 17.26
N LYS A 232 0.08 -21.11 16.87
CA LYS A 232 0.44 -22.28 17.68
C LYS A 232 1.92 -22.35 18.04
N ASN A 233 2.81 -21.95 17.12
CA ASN A 233 4.27 -22.17 17.25
C ASN A 233 5.09 -20.89 16.99
N SER A 234 4.44 -19.73 16.92
CA SER A 234 5.11 -18.45 16.69
C SER A 234 5.81 -17.91 17.95
N HIS A 235 6.95 -17.24 17.77
CA HIS A 235 7.72 -16.64 18.88
C HIS A 235 7.98 -15.14 18.72
N PHE A 236 7.80 -14.59 17.52
CA PHE A 236 8.10 -13.19 17.27
C PHE A 236 6.89 -12.30 17.60
N ARG A 237 6.96 -11.62 18.76
CA ARG A 237 5.85 -10.82 19.32
C ARG A 237 5.21 -9.84 18.34
N GLY A 238 6.00 -9.17 17.49
CA GLY A 238 5.48 -8.22 16.50
C GLY A 238 4.60 -8.88 15.44
N GLU A 239 5.04 -10.02 14.88
CA GLU A 239 4.22 -10.81 13.94
C GLU A 239 3.01 -11.46 14.65
N ILE A 240 3.14 -11.87 15.92
CA ILE A 240 2.03 -12.41 16.72
C ILE A 240 0.92 -11.37 16.92
N ALA A 241 1.26 -10.16 17.36
CA ALA A 241 0.28 -9.09 17.55
C ALA A 241 -0.43 -8.74 16.24
N GLU A 242 0.33 -8.68 15.14
CA GLU A 242 -0.20 -8.45 13.80
C GLU A 242 -1.12 -9.59 13.34
N ALA A 243 -0.77 -10.86 13.58
CA ALA A 243 -1.60 -12.01 13.24
C ALA A 243 -2.94 -11.97 13.96
N TYR A 244 -2.95 -11.67 15.26
CA TYR A 244 -4.17 -11.51 16.04
C TYR A 244 -5.06 -10.36 15.53
N LEU A 245 -4.47 -9.23 15.13
CA LEU A 245 -5.21 -8.11 14.55
C LEU A 245 -5.83 -8.47 13.18
N GLN A 246 -5.06 -9.12 12.30
CA GLN A 246 -5.58 -9.53 10.99
C GLN A 246 -6.65 -10.61 11.12
N LYS A 247 -6.47 -11.58 12.02
CA LYS A 247 -7.49 -12.58 12.37
C LYS A 247 -8.77 -11.89 12.88
N ALA A 248 -8.65 -10.89 13.76
CA ALA A 248 -9.78 -10.12 14.26
C ALA A 248 -10.57 -9.43 13.13
N ARG A 249 -9.86 -8.82 12.17
CA ARG A 249 -10.47 -8.19 10.98
C ARG A 249 -11.21 -9.21 10.12
N CYS A 250 -10.61 -10.38 9.89
CA CYS A 250 -11.27 -11.46 9.14
C CYS A 250 -12.56 -11.92 9.86
N LEU A 251 -12.50 -12.13 11.17
CA LEU A 251 -13.67 -12.51 11.99
C LEU A 251 -14.77 -11.45 11.95
N TRP A 252 -14.41 -10.17 12.05
CA TRP A 252 -15.34 -9.06 11.97
C TRP A 252 -16.08 -9.02 10.62
N LEU A 253 -15.35 -9.23 9.53
CA LEU A 253 -15.91 -9.28 8.17
C LEU A 253 -16.84 -10.48 7.97
N LEU A 254 -16.61 -11.58 8.69
CA LEU A 254 -17.50 -12.75 8.76
C LEU A 254 -18.64 -12.61 9.78
N ARG A 255 -18.87 -11.41 10.35
CA ARG A 255 -19.90 -11.13 11.36
C ARG A 255 -19.74 -11.90 12.68
N LYS A 256 -18.53 -12.40 12.96
CA LYS A 256 -18.15 -13.06 14.21
C LYS A 256 -17.61 -12.05 15.22
N GLY A 257 -18.50 -11.17 15.69
CA GLY A 257 -18.13 -9.97 16.44
C GLY A 257 -17.49 -10.23 17.80
N GLU A 258 -17.90 -11.30 18.49
CA GLU A 258 -17.32 -11.67 19.79
C GLU A 258 -15.90 -12.21 19.62
N GLU A 259 -15.70 -13.15 18.71
CA GLU A 259 -14.39 -13.71 18.41
C GLU A 259 -13.44 -12.67 17.84
N ALA A 260 -13.96 -11.72 17.04
CA ALA A 260 -13.18 -10.59 16.54
C ALA A 260 -12.63 -9.73 17.70
N ARG A 261 -13.47 -9.38 18.69
CA ARG A 261 -13.04 -8.65 19.87
C ARG A 261 -12.04 -9.44 20.70
N ILE A 262 -12.26 -10.74 20.91
CA ILE A 262 -11.31 -11.61 21.63
C ILE A 262 -9.95 -11.63 20.92
N SER A 263 -9.92 -11.87 19.61
CA SER A 263 -8.69 -11.86 18.82
C SER A 263 -8.00 -10.50 18.86
N CYS A 264 -8.75 -9.40 18.75
CA CYS A 264 -8.18 -8.05 18.85
C CYS A 264 -7.62 -7.75 20.24
N MET A 265 -8.25 -8.27 21.30
CA MET A 265 -7.73 -8.16 22.66
C MET A 265 -6.38 -8.89 22.78
N TYR A 266 -6.23 -10.08 22.20
CA TYR A 266 -4.93 -10.77 22.16
C TYR A 266 -3.86 -9.97 21.42
N ALA A 267 -4.22 -9.24 20.35
CA ALA A 267 -3.29 -8.32 19.68
C ALA A 267 -2.79 -7.22 20.65
N ILE A 268 -3.72 -6.58 21.37
CA ILE A 268 -3.42 -5.52 22.35
C ILE A 268 -2.62 -6.07 23.54
N MET A 269 -2.97 -7.24 24.06
CA MET A 269 -2.22 -7.88 25.15
C MET A 269 -0.80 -8.27 24.72
N THR A 270 -0.62 -8.65 23.45
CA THR A 270 0.70 -8.99 22.89
C THR A 270 1.56 -7.74 22.71
N ASN A 271 0.98 -6.65 22.20
CA ASN A 271 1.64 -5.35 22.10
C ASN A 271 0.66 -4.22 22.46
N PRO A 272 0.71 -3.68 23.69
CA PRO A 272 -0.17 -2.59 24.12
C PRO A 272 0.08 -1.28 23.38
N ASP A 273 1.25 -1.13 22.74
CA ASP A 273 1.62 0.05 21.95
C ASP A 273 1.16 -0.04 20.49
N PHE A 274 0.37 -1.07 20.14
CA PHE A 274 -0.15 -1.27 18.79
C PHE A 274 -1.42 -0.44 18.55
N LYS A 275 -1.21 0.80 18.11
CA LYS A 275 -2.27 1.81 17.90
C LYS A 275 -3.42 1.31 17.04
N GLU A 276 -3.13 0.65 15.93
CA GLU A 276 -4.14 0.15 15.00
C GLU A 276 -5.06 -0.90 15.64
N ALA A 277 -4.55 -1.73 16.56
CA ALA A 277 -5.37 -2.68 17.29
C ALA A 277 -6.30 -1.97 18.30
N LEU A 278 -5.82 -0.91 18.96
CA LEU A 278 -6.62 -0.09 19.87
C LEU A 278 -7.75 0.64 19.13
N ILE A 279 -7.46 1.21 17.95
CA ILE A 279 -8.46 1.85 17.09
C ILE A 279 -9.50 0.82 16.64
N PHE A 280 -9.05 -0.34 16.14
CA PHE A 280 -9.97 -1.38 15.68
C PHE A 280 -10.86 -1.91 16.81
N MET A 281 -10.32 -2.05 18.03
CA MET A 281 -11.11 -2.37 19.22
C MET A 281 -12.17 -1.30 19.50
N ALA A 282 -11.84 -0.02 19.34
CA ALA A 282 -12.79 1.08 19.50
C ALA A 282 -13.93 0.99 18.47
N GLU A 283 -13.61 0.71 17.21
CA GLU A 283 -14.58 0.58 16.11
C GLU A 283 -15.59 -0.55 16.33
N MET A 284 -15.18 -1.63 16.99
CA MET A 284 -16.05 -2.77 17.33
C MET A 284 -16.91 -2.55 18.58
N ASN A 285 -16.83 -1.38 19.21
CA ASN A 285 -17.54 -1.02 20.43
C ASN A 285 -18.42 0.24 20.26
N PHE A 286 -19.40 0.39 21.15
CA PHE A 286 -20.24 1.59 21.26
C PHE A 286 -19.80 2.47 22.42
N GLU A 287 -20.35 3.68 22.48
CA GLU A 287 -20.14 4.55 23.64
C GLU A 287 -20.72 3.95 24.93
N PRO A 288 -20.10 4.20 26.10
CA PRO A 288 -18.91 5.03 26.34
C PRO A 288 -17.57 4.29 26.15
N ARG A 289 -17.59 3.01 25.74
CA ARG A 289 -16.39 2.15 25.65
C ARG A 289 -15.50 2.55 24.48
N LYS A 290 -16.11 2.90 23.34
CA LYS A 290 -15.40 3.39 22.16
C LYS A 290 -14.46 4.56 22.50
N SER A 291 -14.97 5.60 23.16
CA SER A 291 -14.16 6.76 23.55
C SER A 291 -12.97 6.40 24.47
N LYS A 292 -13.09 5.38 25.33
CA LYS A 292 -11.97 4.93 26.18
C LYS A 292 -10.84 4.31 25.35
N TRP A 293 -11.17 3.44 24.39
CA TRP A 293 -10.18 2.83 23.50
C TRP A 293 -9.49 3.85 22.60
N LEU A 294 -10.24 4.84 22.10
CA LEU A 294 -9.65 5.94 21.32
C LEU A 294 -8.63 6.73 22.14
N LYS A 295 -8.88 7.01 23.42
CA LYS A 295 -7.90 7.65 24.31
C LYS A 295 -6.63 6.82 24.47
N TYR A 296 -6.73 5.49 24.61
CA TYR A 296 -5.54 4.64 24.65
C TYR A 296 -4.76 4.68 23.33
N SER A 297 -5.45 4.70 22.19
CA SER A 297 -4.79 4.78 20.88
C SER A 297 -4.00 6.07 20.66
N GLN A 298 -4.37 7.16 21.34
CA GLN A 298 -3.64 8.43 21.26
C GLN A 298 -2.30 8.38 22.01
N LEU A 299 -2.16 7.47 22.99
CA LEU A 299 -0.93 7.29 23.75
C LEU A 299 0.05 6.30 23.09
N ALA A 300 -0.44 5.50 22.15
CA ALA A 300 0.34 4.47 21.48
C ALA A 300 1.33 5.07 20.47
N LYS A 301 2.60 4.65 20.57
CA LYS A 301 3.74 5.12 19.76
C LYS A 301 4.10 4.17 18.61
N ASN A 302 3.45 3.01 18.51
CA ASN A 302 3.75 1.96 17.53
C ASN A 302 5.17 1.39 17.60
N GLU A 303 5.73 1.30 18.80
CA GLU A 303 6.97 0.57 19.09
C GLU A 303 6.78 -0.94 18.86
N ASN A 304 7.76 -1.57 18.19
CA ASN A 304 7.75 -3.01 17.86
C ASN A 304 6.51 -3.48 17.08
N VAL A 305 5.88 -2.58 16.32
CA VAL A 305 4.82 -2.92 15.38
C VAL A 305 5.42 -3.29 14.03
N LEU A 306 4.99 -4.43 13.47
CA LEU A 306 5.52 -4.95 12.21
C LEU A 306 5.18 -4.05 11.01
N PHE A 307 3.93 -3.57 10.96
CA PHE A 307 3.44 -2.70 9.91
C PHE A 307 2.79 -1.47 10.52
N VAL A 308 3.52 -0.37 10.55
CA VAL A 308 2.93 0.93 10.86
C VAL A 308 2.16 1.39 9.64
N ARG A 309 0.84 1.30 9.72
CA ARG A 309 -0.05 1.81 8.68
C ARG A 309 -0.29 3.26 9.03
N THR A 310 0.44 4.14 8.38
CA THR A 310 0.05 5.55 8.33
C THR A 310 -1.22 5.63 7.48
N THR A 311 -2.38 5.47 8.11
CA THR A 311 -3.61 6.03 7.58
C THR A 311 -3.47 7.54 7.72
N GLU A 312 -2.76 8.16 6.77
CA GLU A 312 -3.15 9.51 6.41
C GLU A 312 -4.52 9.37 5.74
N GLU A 313 -5.57 9.18 6.54
CA GLU A 313 -6.84 9.79 6.19
C GLU A 313 -6.50 11.25 5.94
N LYS A 314 -6.67 11.67 4.69
CA LYS A 314 -6.34 13.02 4.30
C LYS A 314 -7.34 13.95 4.98
N GLY A 315 -6.92 14.51 6.12
CA GLY A 315 -7.75 15.43 6.89
C GLY A 315 -8.01 16.73 6.14
N LYS A 316 -8.81 17.59 6.77
CA LYS A 316 -9.16 18.94 6.32
C LYS A 316 -7.99 19.70 5.65
N ASP A 317 -6.79 19.64 6.24
CA ASP A 317 -5.59 20.35 5.77
C ASP A 317 -5.12 19.96 4.36
N TYR A 318 -5.39 18.71 3.92
CA TYR A 318 -5.06 18.27 2.56
C TYR A 318 -6.02 18.90 1.54
N TYR A 319 -7.32 18.87 1.84
CA TYR A 319 -8.34 19.41 0.95
C TYR A 319 -8.29 20.94 0.90
N ASP A 320 -8.01 21.60 2.03
CA ASP A 320 -7.79 23.05 2.06
C ASP A 320 -6.68 23.48 1.07
N LYS A 321 -5.55 22.75 1.00
CA LYS A 321 -4.48 23.01 0.01
C LYS A 321 -4.85 22.65 -1.42
N LEU A 322 -5.68 21.63 -1.63
CA LEU A 322 -6.12 21.23 -2.97
C LEU A 322 -6.97 22.33 -3.62
N PHE A 323 -7.89 22.92 -2.87
CA PHE A 323 -8.76 24.00 -3.36
C PHE A 323 -8.03 25.33 -3.57
N GLU A 324 -6.85 25.52 -2.96
CA GLU A 324 -5.98 26.67 -3.26
C GLU A 324 -5.38 26.60 -4.67
N THR A 325 -5.17 25.40 -5.22
CA THR A 325 -4.34 25.19 -6.43
C THR A 325 -5.13 24.72 -7.65
N ASN A 326 -6.29 24.08 -7.49
CA ASN A 326 -7.07 23.56 -8.61
C ASN A 326 -8.55 24.00 -8.50
N ARG A 327 -8.98 24.87 -9.41
CA ARG A 327 -10.32 25.50 -9.41
C ARG A 327 -11.16 25.20 -10.65
N ASP A 328 -10.63 24.44 -11.61
CA ASP A 328 -11.37 24.19 -12.85
C ASP A 328 -12.35 23.01 -12.70
N MET A 329 -13.61 23.37 -12.43
CA MET A 329 -14.73 22.45 -12.33
C MET A 329 -15.49 22.28 -13.66
N SER A 330 -15.07 22.97 -14.74
CA SER A 330 -15.75 22.90 -16.05
C SER A 330 -15.78 21.48 -16.64
N ARG A 331 -14.81 20.64 -16.25
CA ARG A 331 -14.74 19.23 -16.62
C ARG A 331 -15.91 18.37 -16.11
N TYR A 332 -16.64 18.81 -15.09
CA TYR A 332 -17.78 18.11 -14.48
C TYR A 332 -19.15 18.57 -15.01
N LYS A 333 -19.19 19.55 -15.93
CA LYS A 333 -20.42 20.17 -16.44
C LYS A 333 -21.50 19.15 -16.85
N GLU A 334 -21.15 18.13 -17.63
CA GLU A 334 -22.13 17.13 -18.11
C GLU A 334 -22.72 16.26 -16.97
N ILE A 335 -21.95 16.06 -15.90
CA ILE A 335 -22.42 15.37 -14.69
C ILE A 335 -23.41 16.26 -13.95
N TYR A 336 -23.10 17.54 -13.76
CA TYR A 336 -23.99 18.51 -13.12
C TYR A 336 -25.29 18.72 -13.89
N GLU A 337 -25.23 18.82 -15.22
CA GLU A 337 -26.42 18.86 -16.08
C GLU A 337 -27.29 17.61 -15.89
N LYS A 338 -26.68 16.42 -15.81
CA LYS A 338 -27.42 15.18 -15.57
C LYS A 338 -28.01 15.13 -14.16
N ILE A 339 -27.29 15.62 -13.14
CA ILE A 339 -27.82 15.72 -11.77
C ILE A 339 -29.03 16.65 -11.75
N THR A 340 -28.96 17.79 -12.43
CA THR A 340 -30.06 18.77 -12.51
C THR A 340 -31.30 18.17 -13.17
N GLU A 341 -31.13 17.44 -14.28
CA GLU A 341 -32.21 16.67 -14.91
C GLU A 341 -32.85 15.64 -13.96
N LEU A 342 -32.05 15.02 -13.09
CA LEU A 342 -32.55 14.05 -12.13
C LEU A 342 -33.25 14.71 -10.96
N VAL A 343 -32.75 15.83 -10.45
CA VAL A 343 -33.31 16.57 -9.31
C VAL A 343 -34.66 17.17 -9.67
N GLU A 344 -34.82 17.66 -10.91
CA GLU A 344 -36.01 18.38 -11.37
C GLU A 344 -36.20 19.67 -10.55
N ASP A 345 -37.37 19.91 -9.98
CA ASP A 345 -37.74 21.09 -9.18
C ASP A 345 -37.62 20.87 -7.66
N LYS A 346 -36.96 19.78 -7.25
CA LYS A 346 -36.92 19.33 -5.85
C LYS A 346 -35.86 20.03 -5.02
N SER A 347 -36.12 20.11 -3.72
CA SER A 347 -35.18 20.67 -2.74
C SER A 347 -33.98 19.74 -2.51
N VAL A 348 -32.77 20.31 -2.41
CA VAL A 348 -31.51 19.57 -2.37
C VAL A 348 -30.68 19.87 -1.12
N LEU A 349 -30.10 18.80 -0.55
CA LEU A 349 -28.93 18.88 0.32
C LEU A 349 -27.71 18.26 -0.36
N ASP A 350 -26.67 19.05 -0.62
CA ASP A 350 -25.40 18.61 -1.20
C ASP A 350 -24.33 18.35 -0.12
N ILE A 351 -23.98 17.08 0.06
CA ILE A 351 -23.09 16.56 1.10
C ILE A 351 -21.67 16.51 0.56
N GLY A 352 -20.76 17.29 1.17
CA GLY A 352 -19.39 17.44 0.67
C GLY A 352 -19.35 18.23 -0.63
N CYS A 353 -20.03 19.38 -0.64
CA CYS A 353 -20.32 20.14 -1.86
C CYS A 353 -19.08 20.81 -2.51
N GLY A 354 -17.92 20.79 -1.86
CA GLY A 354 -16.71 21.47 -2.31
C GLY A 354 -16.95 22.96 -2.53
N LEU A 355 -16.74 23.42 -3.77
CA LEU A 355 -16.95 24.81 -4.19
C LEU A 355 -18.43 25.16 -4.47
N ALA A 356 -19.36 24.24 -4.21
CA ALA A 356 -20.80 24.38 -4.40
C ALA A 356 -21.23 24.75 -5.84
N GLU A 357 -20.54 24.21 -6.84
CA GLU A 357 -20.83 24.50 -8.26
C GLU A 357 -22.24 24.08 -8.69
N LEU A 358 -22.82 23.05 -8.04
CA LEU A 358 -24.20 22.61 -8.28
C LEU A 358 -25.24 23.69 -7.92
N SER A 359 -24.92 24.62 -7.02
CA SER A 359 -25.82 25.72 -6.66
C SER A 359 -26.11 26.68 -7.81
N LYS A 360 -25.37 26.58 -8.93
CA LYS A 360 -25.62 27.37 -10.15
C LYS A 360 -26.70 26.75 -11.03
N TYR A 361 -27.05 25.49 -10.79
CA TYR A 361 -27.99 24.72 -11.61
C TYR A 361 -29.29 24.39 -10.87
N ILE A 362 -29.28 24.41 -9.53
CA ILE A 362 -30.40 24.03 -8.67
C ILE A 362 -30.81 25.23 -7.83
N GLU A 363 -32.09 25.59 -7.87
CA GLU A 363 -32.62 26.78 -7.19
C GLU A 363 -32.78 26.58 -5.67
N ASP A 364 -33.48 25.53 -5.24
CA ASP A 364 -33.58 25.15 -3.83
C ASP A 364 -32.41 24.25 -3.42
N TYR A 365 -31.26 24.90 -3.21
CA TYR A 365 -30.00 24.26 -2.87
C TYR A 365 -29.51 24.69 -1.49
N GLU A 366 -29.20 23.71 -0.65
CA GLU A 366 -28.35 23.85 0.53
C GLU A 366 -27.19 22.85 0.44
N GLY A 367 -26.03 23.19 0.98
CA GLY A 367 -24.89 22.27 1.02
C GLY A 367 -24.00 22.46 2.23
N PHE A 368 -23.19 21.46 2.53
CA PHE A 368 -22.12 21.60 3.51
C PHE A 368 -20.86 20.86 3.07
N ASP A 369 -19.71 21.37 3.52
CA ASP A 369 -18.41 20.76 3.29
C ASP A 369 -17.55 20.80 4.56
N PHE A 370 -16.66 19.82 4.71
CA PHE A 370 -15.75 19.74 5.86
C PHE A 370 -14.50 20.60 5.68
N SER A 371 -14.17 21.00 4.45
CA SER A 371 -13.11 21.95 4.11
C SER A 371 -13.61 23.37 4.34
N LYS A 372 -13.03 24.03 5.35
CA LYS A 372 -13.29 25.45 5.61
C LYS A 372 -12.92 26.29 4.41
N LYS A 373 -11.83 25.94 3.72
CA LYS A 373 -11.37 26.69 2.55
C LYS A 373 -12.33 26.57 1.37
N ALA A 374 -12.90 25.40 1.14
CA ALA A 374 -13.88 25.19 0.08
C ALA A 374 -15.13 26.06 0.31
N VAL A 375 -15.66 26.07 1.53
CA VAL A 375 -16.81 26.91 1.93
C VAL A 375 -16.50 28.41 1.77
N GLU A 376 -15.32 28.86 2.21
CA GLU A 376 -14.88 30.25 2.02
C GLU A 376 -14.79 30.64 0.53
N ILE A 377 -14.28 29.76 -0.33
CA ILE A 377 -14.15 30.00 -1.77
C ILE A 377 -15.51 29.97 -2.47
N ALA A 378 -16.39 29.04 -2.08
CA ALA A 378 -17.75 28.93 -2.61
C ALA A 378 -18.52 30.25 -2.42
N ASN A 379 -18.27 30.96 -1.31
CA ASN A 379 -18.86 32.25 -0.98
C ASN A 379 -20.39 32.26 -1.20
N ASN A 380 -21.04 31.18 -0.78
CA ASN A 380 -22.47 30.97 -0.96
C ASN A 380 -23.15 30.92 0.40
N LYS A 381 -24.16 31.77 0.60
CA LYS A 381 -24.93 31.87 1.86
C LYS A 381 -25.68 30.60 2.24
N ASN A 382 -25.96 29.73 1.27
CA ASN A 382 -26.64 28.45 1.48
C ASN A 382 -25.65 27.29 1.70
N VAL A 383 -24.35 27.60 1.88
CA VAL A 383 -23.30 26.61 2.10
C VAL A 383 -22.65 26.87 3.45
N ARG A 384 -22.43 25.80 4.22
CA ARG A 384 -21.85 25.89 5.56
C ARG A 384 -20.74 24.88 5.81
N LEU A 385 -19.91 25.17 6.81
CA LEU A 385 -18.92 24.22 7.32
C LEU A 385 -19.64 23.12 8.10
N GLY A 386 -19.40 21.86 7.75
CA GLY A 386 -20.04 20.71 8.40
C GLY A 386 -19.28 19.41 8.18
N ASN A 387 -19.36 18.48 9.13
CA ASN A 387 -18.78 17.14 9.01
C ASN A 387 -19.83 16.14 8.52
N VAL A 388 -19.48 15.30 7.56
CA VAL A 388 -20.37 14.27 6.97
C VAL A 388 -20.86 13.24 7.99
N TYR A 389 -20.19 13.10 9.14
CA TYR A 389 -20.57 12.15 10.18
C TYR A 389 -21.56 12.72 11.22
N ASP A 390 -21.74 14.03 11.27
CA ASP A 390 -22.61 14.67 12.26
C ASP A 390 -24.03 14.78 11.70
N ILE A 391 -24.99 14.13 12.36
CA ILE A 391 -26.39 14.06 11.92
C ILE A 391 -27.06 15.43 11.84
N GLU A 392 -26.62 16.39 12.66
CA GLU A 392 -27.09 17.78 12.69
C GLU A 392 -26.86 18.50 11.34
N ASN A 393 -25.96 17.97 10.51
CA ASN A 393 -25.70 18.52 9.19
C ASN A 393 -26.75 18.11 8.12
N TYR A 394 -27.60 17.13 8.43
CA TYR A 394 -28.56 16.54 7.49
C TYR A 394 -29.94 17.16 7.66
N VAL A 395 -30.13 18.34 7.09
CA VAL A 395 -31.45 18.99 7.02
C VAL A 395 -32.41 18.21 6.12
N GLU A 396 -33.70 18.31 6.38
CA GLU A 396 -34.73 17.62 5.60
C GLU A 396 -34.86 18.25 4.20
N LYS A 397 -34.65 17.43 3.17
CA LYS A 397 -34.72 17.79 1.74
C LYS A 397 -35.26 16.61 0.94
N ASP A 398 -35.80 16.90 -0.24
CA ASP A 398 -36.36 15.87 -1.14
C ASP A 398 -35.29 14.96 -1.74
N VAL A 399 -34.12 15.53 -2.02
CA VAL A 399 -32.99 14.85 -2.68
C VAL A 399 -31.69 15.15 -1.96
N TYR A 400 -30.96 14.09 -1.63
CA TYR A 400 -29.62 14.17 -1.07
C TYR A 400 -28.61 13.88 -2.17
N ILE A 401 -27.62 14.77 -2.32
CA ILE A 401 -26.56 14.66 -3.31
C ILE A 401 -25.23 14.44 -2.61
N CYS A 402 -24.39 13.58 -3.18
CA CYS A 402 -23.06 13.29 -2.65
C CYS A 402 -22.12 12.95 -3.81
N THR A 403 -21.52 13.96 -4.43
CA THR A 403 -20.61 13.77 -5.56
C THR A 403 -19.16 13.74 -5.10
N GLU A 404 -18.43 12.71 -5.52
CA GLU A 404 -17.01 12.53 -5.25
C GLU A 404 -16.64 12.62 -3.75
N VAL A 405 -17.39 11.92 -2.90
CA VAL A 405 -17.16 11.87 -1.44
C VAL A 405 -16.99 10.44 -0.95
N LEU A 406 -17.76 9.50 -1.48
CA LEU A 406 -17.79 8.11 -0.99
C LEU A 406 -16.47 7.37 -1.20
N GLU A 407 -15.63 7.82 -2.12
CA GLU A 407 -14.27 7.33 -2.35
C GLU A 407 -13.26 7.85 -1.32
N HIS A 408 -13.57 8.94 -0.64
CA HIS A 408 -12.68 9.62 0.31
C HIS A 408 -12.98 9.30 1.76
N VAL A 409 -14.15 8.71 2.06
CA VAL A 409 -14.56 8.34 3.42
C VAL A 409 -14.30 6.86 3.71
N GLU A 410 -13.78 6.54 4.89
CA GLU A 410 -13.59 5.15 5.31
C GLU A 410 -14.94 4.47 5.65
N ASP A 411 -15.87 5.29 6.15
CA ASP A 411 -17.08 4.84 6.81
C ASP A 411 -18.34 5.21 6.03
N LEU A 412 -18.98 4.20 5.44
CA LEU A 412 -20.24 4.36 4.70
C LEU A 412 -21.45 4.56 5.62
N ARG A 413 -21.27 4.66 6.94
CA ARG A 413 -22.35 5.07 7.86
C ARG A 413 -22.89 6.45 7.56
N LEU A 414 -22.18 7.32 6.82
CA LEU A 414 -22.77 8.60 6.36
C LEU A 414 -24.10 8.40 5.61
N ILE A 415 -24.24 7.29 4.86
CA ILE A 415 -25.48 6.95 4.14
C ILE A 415 -26.64 6.75 5.13
N LYS A 416 -26.34 6.33 6.37
CA LYS A 416 -27.36 6.16 7.43
C LYS A 416 -27.84 7.47 8.04
N ASN A 417 -27.09 8.56 7.85
CA ASN A 417 -27.52 9.88 8.29
C ASN A 417 -28.56 10.49 7.32
N ILE A 418 -28.62 9.97 6.10
CA ILE A 418 -29.67 10.33 5.13
C ILE A 418 -30.98 9.65 5.56
N PRO A 419 -32.11 10.37 5.62
CA PRO A 419 -33.38 9.78 6.01
C PRO A 419 -33.75 8.57 5.13
N GLN A 420 -34.38 7.56 5.74
CA GLN A 420 -34.77 6.34 5.04
C GLN A 420 -35.79 6.60 3.95
N LYS A 421 -35.68 5.87 2.83
CA LYS A 421 -36.53 5.99 1.64
C LYS A 421 -36.43 7.34 0.91
N SER A 422 -35.51 8.22 1.33
CA SER A 422 -35.21 9.45 0.59
C SER A 422 -34.44 9.16 -0.68
N ARG A 423 -34.61 10.03 -1.68
CA ARG A 423 -33.86 9.93 -2.93
C ARG A 423 -32.42 10.35 -2.69
N PHE A 424 -31.49 9.52 -3.14
CA PHE A 424 -30.06 9.71 -2.98
C PHE A 424 -29.33 9.57 -4.30
N ILE A 425 -28.70 10.68 -4.72
CA ILE A 425 -27.91 10.77 -5.96
C ILE A 425 -26.45 10.93 -5.58
N PHE A 426 -25.58 10.05 -6.07
CA PHE A 426 -24.16 10.11 -5.74
C PHE A 426 -23.27 9.75 -6.92
N SER A 427 -22.04 10.28 -6.94
CA SER A 427 -21.03 9.89 -7.91
C SER A 427 -19.89 9.11 -7.26
N VAL A 428 -19.33 8.15 -8.00
CA VAL A 428 -18.15 7.40 -7.58
C VAL A 428 -17.22 7.08 -8.75
N PRO A 429 -15.89 7.18 -8.56
CA PRO A 429 -14.90 6.93 -9.60
C PRO A 429 -14.49 5.46 -9.69
N SER A 430 -14.12 5.02 -10.90
CA SER A 430 -13.55 3.70 -11.17
C SER A 430 -12.03 3.64 -11.15
N PHE A 431 -11.38 4.79 -10.99
CA PHE A 431 -9.94 4.96 -11.13
C PHE A 431 -9.32 5.33 -9.78
N ALA A 432 -8.09 4.89 -9.58
CA ALA A 432 -7.33 5.25 -8.39
C ALA A 432 -6.80 6.67 -8.54
N ASP A 433 -7.05 7.52 -7.55
CA ASP A 433 -6.35 8.78 -7.34
C ASP A 433 -5.61 8.71 -6.00
N VAL A 434 -4.58 9.54 -5.85
CA VAL A 434 -3.84 9.65 -4.58
C VAL A 434 -4.74 10.03 -3.40
N SER A 435 -5.88 10.67 -3.63
CA SER A 435 -6.87 11.06 -2.61
C SER A 435 -7.94 10.01 -2.34
N HIS A 436 -8.07 8.97 -3.17
CA HIS A 436 -9.10 7.95 -3.00
C HIS A 436 -8.67 6.88 -1.98
N LEU A 437 -9.55 6.55 -1.03
CA LEU A 437 -9.42 5.38 -0.16
C LEU A 437 -9.89 4.10 -0.86
N ARG A 438 -10.81 4.24 -1.83
CA ARG A 438 -11.37 3.11 -2.59
C ARG A 438 -11.83 3.55 -3.98
N VAL A 439 -12.09 2.58 -4.84
CA VAL A 439 -12.68 2.78 -6.16
C VAL A 439 -13.96 1.97 -6.27
N TYR A 440 -14.88 2.40 -7.13
CA TYR A 440 -16.17 1.77 -7.30
C TYR A 440 -16.36 1.26 -8.74
N ASP A 441 -16.76 0.00 -8.83
CA ASP A 441 -17.34 -0.57 -10.03
C ASP A 441 -18.84 -0.85 -9.82
N ARG A 442 -19.52 -1.37 -10.85
CA ARG A 442 -20.94 -1.72 -10.75
C ARG A 442 -21.24 -2.78 -9.68
N ASN A 443 -20.29 -3.64 -9.33
CA ASN A 443 -20.47 -4.66 -8.30
C ASN A 443 -20.31 -4.08 -6.89
N ALA A 444 -19.40 -3.12 -6.71
CA ALA A 444 -19.21 -2.40 -5.46
C ALA A 444 -20.46 -1.60 -5.08
N ILE A 445 -21.09 -0.91 -6.05
CA ILE A 445 -22.33 -0.14 -5.83
C ILE A 445 -23.47 -1.04 -5.34
N LYS A 446 -23.60 -2.26 -5.90
CA LYS A 446 -24.64 -3.22 -5.48
C LYS A 446 -24.51 -3.70 -4.02
N LYS A 447 -23.38 -3.46 -3.37
CA LYS A 447 -23.15 -3.82 -1.96
C LYS A 447 -23.53 -2.70 -1.00
N LEU A 448 -23.85 -1.52 -1.52
CA LEU A 448 -24.33 -0.40 -0.71
C LEU A 448 -25.75 -0.70 -0.21
N PRO A 449 -26.14 -0.20 0.98
CA PRO A 449 -27.48 -0.38 1.53
C PRO A 449 -28.48 0.57 0.83
N LEU A 450 -28.60 0.45 -0.49
CA LEU A 450 -29.35 1.36 -1.36
C LEU A 450 -30.19 0.57 -2.36
N LYS A 451 -31.39 1.07 -2.64
CA LYS A 451 -32.21 0.61 -3.77
C LYS A 451 -31.84 1.41 -5.02
N ILE A 452 -31.04 0.82 -5.88
CA ILE A 452 -30.57 1.47 -7.12
C ILE A 452 -31.74 1.62 -8.10
N LYS A 453 -32.02 2.86 -8.53
CA LYS A 453 -32.99 3.17 -9.58
C LYS A 453 -32.31 3.17 -10.95
N LYS A 454 -31.19 3.88 -11.10
CA LYS A 454 -30.46 3.96 -12.38
C LYS A 454 -28.99 4.31 -12.18
N ILE A 455 -28.14 3.84 -13.08
CA ILE A 455 -26.70 4.15 -13.11
C ILE A 455 -26.35 4.76 -14.45
N TYR A 456 -25.71 5.93 -14.42
CA TYR A 456 -25.18 6.66 -15.56
C TYR A 456 -23.65 6.59 -15.52
N ARG A 457 -23.01 6.39 -16.68
CA ARG A 457 -21.56 6.29 -16.78
C ARG A 457 -21.01 7.45 -17.60
N PHE A 458 -20.03 8.16 -17.04
CA PHE A 458 -19.30 9.22 -17.70
C PHE A 458 -17.84 8.81 -17.86
N ASN A 459 -17.33 8.80 -19.09
CA ASN A 459 -15.95 8.41 -19.38
C ASN A 459 -15.07 9.65 -19.54
N TRP A 460 -13.80 9.56 -19.14
CA TRP A 460 -12.84 10.65 -19.30
C TRP A 460 -12.43 10.80 -20.76
N THR A 461 -12.55 12.01 -21.33
CA THR A 461 -12.14 12.29 -22.72
C THR A 461 -10.72 12.82 -22.86
N GLY A 462 -9.96 12.93 -21.76
CA GLY A 462 -8.69 13.67 -21.73
C GLY A 462 -8.84 15.15 -21.33
N LYS A 463 -10.07 15.70 -21.40
CA LYS A 463 -10.37 17.10 -21.07
C LYS A 463 -11.60 17.26 -20.16
N LYS A 464 -12.63 16.44 -20.35
CA LYS A 464 -13.89 16.51 -19.59
C LYS A 464 -14.53 15.13 -19.42
N TRP A 465 -15.51 15.04 -18.53
CA TRP A 465 -16.37 13.86 -18.39
C TRP A 465 -17.49 13.88 -19.43
N SER A 466 -17.75 12.73 -20.06
CA SER A 466 -18.86 12.61 -21.02
C SER A 466 -19.52 11.24 -21.05
N SER A 467 -20.85 11.24 -21.17
CA SER A 467 -21.69 10.04 -21.34
C SER A 467 -21.72 9.55 -22.79
N LYS A 468 -21.30 10.38 -23.77
CA LYS A 468 -21.37 10.08 -25.21
C LYS A 468 -20.16 9.28 -25.73
N TYR A 469 -19.07 9.19 -24.96
CA TYR A 469 -17.83 8.52 -25.38
C TYR A 469 -17.76 7.07 -24.88
N LYS A 470 -17.24 6.14 -25.70
CA LYS A 470 -17.17 4.70 -25.35
C LYS A 470 -15.90 4.31 -24.59
N SER A 471 -16.13 3.55 -23.52
CA SER A 471 -15.25 2.63 -22.76
C SER A 471 -13.76 3.01 -22.64
N THR A 472 -13.46 3.96 -21.77
CA THR A 472 -12.13 4.06 -21.14
C THR A 472 -12.13 3.32 -19.79
N SER A 473 -10.96 2.96 -19.29
CA SER A 473 -10.80 2.38 -17.93
C SER A 473 -11.11 3.38 -16.82
N ASN A 474 -11.07 4.69 -17.12
CA ASN A 474 -11.33 5.78 -16.17
C ASN A 474 -12.72 6.37 -16.42
N TYR A 475 -13.64 6.07 -15.52
CA TYR A 475 -15.01 6.54 -15.58
C TYR A 475 -15.55 6.92 -14.20
N ILE A 476 -16.56 7.79 -14.18
CA ILE A 476 -17.38 8.08 -13.02
C ILE A 476 -18.75 7.44 -13.23
N LEU A 477 -19.27 6.80 -12.19
CA LEU A 477 -20.65 6.33 -12.14
C LEU A 477 -21.47 7.33 -11.32
N LEU A 478 -22.47 7.92 -11.94
CA LEU A 478 -23.52 8.69 -11.26
C LEU A 478 -24.70 7.76 -11.01
N VAL A 479 -25.15 7.64 -9.77
CA VAL A 479 -26.16 6.68 -9.34
C VAL A 479 -27.36 7.42 -8.79
N ASP A 480 -28.53 7.18 -9.36
CA ASP A 480 -29.84 7.58 -8.81
C ASP A 480 -30.39 6.40 -8.00
N SER A 481 -30.63 6.60 -6.71
CA SER A 481 -31.04 5.53 -5.79
C SER A 481 -31.93 6.05 -4.67
N TYR A 482 -32.40 5.12 -3.82
CA TYR A 482 -33.07 5.43 -2.57
C TYR A 482 -32.37 4.75 -1.41
N THR A 483 -32.34 5.38 -0.25
CA THR A 483 -31.89 4.75 0.99
C THR A 483 -32.88 3.65 1.41
N LEU A 484 -32.37 2.53 1.95
CA LEU A 484 -33.16 1.37 2.36
C LEU A 484 -33.81 1.50 3.74
#